data_AF-A0A6C8GLE7-F1
#
_entry.id   AF-A0A6C8GLE7-F1
#
_cell.length_a   1.000
_cell.length_b   1.000
_cell.length_c   1.000
_cell.angle_alpha   90.00
_cell.angle_beta   90.00
_cell.angle_gamma   90.00
#
_symmetry.space_group_name_H-M   'P 1'
#
loop_
_entity.id
_entity.type
_entity.pdbx_description
1 polymer ?
#
loop_
_entity_poly.entity_id
_entity_poly.type
_entity_poly.pdbx_seq_one_letter_code
_entity_poly.pdbx_strand_id
1 'polypeptide(L)'
;MTNQQDLFEHDPAVSQLMDHIDNIPAPEQEARWPRALVELVDVLETELKRQGVDDARSIARKQVMSLSWFLGGRQYYIPRGDALLAALRDDLIYCQFNGRNIEELRREHRLSQPQIYKIIARQRKLHSRRHQPDLF
;
A
#
# COMPACT_ATOMS: atom_id res chain seq x y z
N MET A 1 5.41 13.72 14.55
CA MET A 1 4.35 13.00 13.82
C MET A 1 4.10 13.79 12.55
N THR A 2 4.61 13.34 11.41
CA THR A 2 4.32 14.01 10.13
C THR A 2 2.84 13.83 9.87
N ASN A 3 2.11 14.95 9.80
CA ASN A 3 0.67 14.91 9.56
C ASN A 3 0.46 14.30 8.17
N GLN A 4 -0.24 13.16 8.08
CA GLN A 4 -0.42 12.46 6.81
C GLN A 4 -1.21 13.30 5.78
N GLN A 5 -1.85 14.38 6.25
CA GLN A 5 -2.50 15.42 5.46
C GLN A 5 -1.50 16.31 4.68
N ASP A 6 -0.24 16.46 5.12
CA ASP A 6 0.77 17.26 4.41
C ASP A 6 1.33 16.56 3.16
N LEU A 7 1.18 15.23 3.04
CA LEU A 7 1.66 14.51 1.85
C LEU A 7 0.95 14.95 0.56
N PHE A 8 -0.22 15.56 0.74
CA PHE A 8 -1.15 15.99 -0.28
C PHE A 8 -1.61 17.43 -0.05
N GLU A 9 -0.77 18.30 0.55
CA GLU A 9 -0.91 19.75 0.31
C GLU A 9 -0.68 19.95 -1.20
N HIS A 10 -1.74 19.72 -1.97
CA HIS A 10 -1.73 19.90 -3.39
C HIS A 10 -1.61 21.39 -3.61
N ASP A 11 -0.52 21.79 -4.25
CA ASP A 11 -0.50 23.04 -4.99
C ASP A 11 -1.84 23.11 -5.77
N PRO A 12 -2.69 24.11 -5.52
CA PRO A 12 -4.00 24.22 -6.16
C PRO A 12 -3.91 24.12 -7.69
N ALA A 13 -2.81 24.57 -8.28
CA ALA A 13 -2.55 24.44 -9.72
C ALA A 13 -2.37 22.98 -10.15
N VAL A 14 -1.71 22.15 -9.33
CA VAL A 14 -1.52 20.72 -9.60
C VAL A 14 -2.83 19.96 -9.48
N SER A 15 -3.66 20.28 -8.47
CA SER A 15 -5.00 19.65 -8.34
C SER A 15 -5.89 19.96 -9.54
N GLN A 16 -5.89 21.21 -10.01
CA GLN A 16 -6.68 21.61 -11.18
C GLN A 16 -6.22 20.91 -12.47
N LEU A 17 -4.90 20.72 -12.65
CA LEU A 17 -4.35 19.96 -13.76
C LEU A 17 -4.72 18.47 -13.67
N MET A 18 -4.74 17.90 -12.45
CA MET A 18 -5.17 16.52 -12.23
C MET A 18 -6.65 16.33 -12.54
N ASP A 19 -7.52 17.28 -12.20
CA ASP A 19 -8.95 17.19 -12.54
C ASP A 19 -9.20 17.36 -14.05
N HIS A 20 -8.35 18.13 -14.73
CA HIS A 20 -8.48 18.29 -16.18
C HIS A 20 -8.30 16.98 -16.96
N ILE A 21 -7.64 15.97 -16.38
CA ILE A 21 -7.41 14.67 -17.03
C ILE A 21 -8.69 13.98 -17.48
N ASP A 22 -9.79 14.19 -16.77
CA ASP A 22 -11.06 13.53 -17.06
C ASP A 22 -11.62 13.98 -18.42
N ASN A 23 -11.17 15.13 -18.91
CA ASN A 23 -11.56 15.66 -20.22
C ASN A 23 -10.72 15.08 -21.38
N ILE A 24 -9.65 14.34 -21.09
CA ILE A 24 -8.77 13.74 -22.10
C ILE A 24 -9.05 12.23 -22.17
N PRO A 25 -9.42 11.70 -23.35
CA PRO A 25 -9.60 10.26 -23.55
C PRO A 25 -8.37 9.48 -23.12
N ALA A 26 -8.58 8.41 -22.34
CA ALA A 26 -7.49 7.59 -21.79
C ALA A 26 -6.48 7.11 -22.87
N PRO A 27 -6.90 6.62 -24.06
CA PRO A 27 -5.95 6.15 -25.07
C PRO A 27 -5.01 7.24 -25.61
N GLU A 28 -5.52 8.47 -25.76
CA GLU A 28 -4.72 9.60 -26.28
C GLU A 28 -3.66 10.06 -25.28
N GLN A 29 -4.00 9.98 -23.99
CA GLN A 29 -3.10 10.41 -22.93
C GLN A 29 -2.05 9.35 -22.62
N GLU A 30 -2.47 8.09 -22.50
CA GLU A 30 -1.58 6.97 -22.16
C GLU A 30 -0.53 6.74 -23.24
N ALA A 31 -0.83 7.05 -24.51
CA ALA A 31 0.14 7.04 -25.60
C ALA A 31 1.32 8.02 -25.40
N ARG A 32 1.15 9.05 -24.55
CA ARG A 32 2.19 10.04 -24.24
C ARG A 32 2.95 9.73 -22.95
N TRP A 33 2.52 8.72 -22.19
CA TRP A 33 3.12 8.39 -20.90
C TRP A 33 4.25 7.37 -21.06
N PRO A 34 5.28 7.40 -20.19
CA PRO A 34 6.22 6.31 -20.07
C PRO A 34 5.49 4.99 -19.81
N ARG A 35 5.91 3.91 -20.48
CA ARG A 35 5.29 2.58 -20.37
C ARG A 35 5.10 2.11 -18.93
N ALA A 36 6.09 2.35 -18.06
CA ALA A 36 6.02 1.97 -16.65
C ALA A 36 4.86 2.64 -15.89
N LEU A 37 4.46 3.87 -16.27
CA LEU A 37 3.29 4.52 -15.67
C LEU A 37 1.99 3.88 -16.16
N VAL A 38 1.92 3.49 -17.44
CA VAL A 38 0.74 2.76 -17.98
C VAL A 38 0.59 1.41 -17.28
N GLU A 39 1.69 0.66 -17.10
CA GLU A 39 1.68 -0.60 -16.35
C GLU A 39 1.23 -0.40 -14.89
N LEU A 40 1.62 0.72 -14.26
CA LEU A 40 1.15 1.06 -12.92
C LEU A 40 -0.36 1.39 -12.90
N VAL A 41 -0.87 2.08 -13.92
CA VAL A 41 -2.33 2.32 -14.07
C VAL A 41 -3.07 0.98 -14.17
N ASP A 42 -2.58 0.04 -14.97
CA ASP A 42 -3.19 -1.28 -15.14
C ASP A 42 -3.28 -2.06 -13.81
N VAL A 43 -2.20 -2.01 -13.00
CA VAL A 43 -2.16 -2.64 -11.68
C VAL A 43 -3.17 -2.01 -10.72
N LEU A 44 -3.20 -0.67 -10.64
CA LEU A 44 -4.12 0.04 -9.76
C LEU A 44 -5.59 -0.14 -10.19
N GLU A 45 -5.87 -0.09 -11.49
CA GLU A 45 -7.20 -0.35 -12.02
C GLU A 45 -7.69 -1.75 -11.66
N THR A 46 -6.81 -2.76 -11.80
CA THR A 46 -7.14 -4.15 -11.45
C THR A 46 -7.53 -4.28 -9.98
N GLU A 47 -6.79 -3.63 -9.09
CA GLU A 47 -7.08 -3.63 -7.66
C GLU A 47 -8.37 -2.86 -7.32
N LEU A 48 -8.61 -1.71 -7.96
CA LEU A 48 -9.85 -0.93 -7.79
C LEU A 48 -11.07 -1.73 -8.25
N LYS A 49 -10.97 -2.42 -9.40
CA LYS A 49 -12.00 -3.34 -9.88
C LYS A 49 -12.27 -4.48 -8.90
N ARG A 50 -11.22 -5.06 -8.30
CA ARG A 50 -11.35 -6.10 -7.26
C ARG A 50 -12.12 -5.59 -6.03
N GLN A 51 -11.97 -4.31 -5.70
CA GLN A 51 -12.69 -3.65 -4.60
C GLN A 51 -14.11 -3.18 -4.97
N GLY A 52 -14.54 -3.38 -6.23
CA GLY A 52 -15.87 -2.97 -6.69
C GLY A 52 -16.01 -1.46 -6.93
N VAL A 53 -14.90 -0.76 -7.20
CA VAL A 53 -14.91 0.68 -7.49
C VAL A 53 -15.26 0.93 -8.96
N ASP A 54 -16.32 1.71 -9.19
CA ASP A 54 -16.68 2.22 -10.51
C ASP A 54 -15.65 3.23 -11.03
N ASP A 55 -15.58 3.44 -12.35
CA ASP A 55 -14.62 4.35 -13.00
C ASP A 55 -13.14 4.09 -12.63
N ALA A 56 -12.82 2.82 -12.31
CA ALA A 56 -11.51 2.37 -11.85
C ALA A 56 -10.34 2.87 -12.70
N ARG A 57 -10.49 2.96 -14.04
CA ARG A 57 -9.43 3.46 -14.94
C ARG A 57 -9.15 4.95 -14.72
N SER A 58 -10.18 5.78 -14.61
CA SER A 58 -10.00 7.23 -14.38
C SER A 58 -9.34 7.44 -13.01
N ILE A 59 -9.85 6.77 -11.99
CA ILE A 59 -9.32 6.86 -10.63
C ILE A 59 -7.86 6.38 -10.59
N ALA A 60 -7.52 5.27 -11.26
CA ALA A 60 -6.15 4.76 -11.35
C ALA A 60 -5.21 5.77 -12.02
N ARG A 61 -5.63 6.40 -13.12
CA ARG A 61 -4.86 7.45 -13.81
C ARG A 61 -4.55 8.62 -12.88
N LYS A 62 -5.53 9.10 -12.11
CA LYS A 62 -5.34 10.15 -11.11
C LYS A 62 -4.34 9.74 -10.04
N GLN A 63 -4.46 8.53 -9.49
CA GLN A 63 -3.52 8.01 -8.50
C GLN A 63 -2.09 7.92 -9.03
N VAL A 64 -1.88 7.44 -10.27
CA VAL A 64 -0.56 7.37 -10.88
C VAL A 64 0.05 8.76 -11.08
N MET A 65 -0.75 9.77 -11.44
CA MET A 65 -0.26 11.15 -11.50
C MET A 65 0.16 11.68 -10.13
N SER A 66 -0.67 11.48 -9.09
CA SER A 66 -0.32 11.88 -7.73
C SER A 66 0.96 11.19 -7.24
N LEU A 67 1.12 9.89 -7.53
CA LEU A 67 2.33 9.14 -7.23
C LEU A 67 3.54 9.67 -8.01
N SER A 68 3.37 9.97 -9.29
CA SER A 68 4.45 10.49 -10.14
C SER A 68 4.89 11.88 -9.70
N TRP A 69 3.96 12.72 -9.25
CA TRP A 69 4.25 14.03 -8.69
C TRP A 69 5.01 13.92 -7.36
N PHE A 70 4.54 13.07 -6.45
CA PHE A 70 5.12 12.92 -5.12
C PHE A 70 6.46 12.19 -5.12
N LEU A 71 6.58 11.10 -5.90
CA LEU A 71 7.76 10.25 -5.96
C LEU A 71 8.74 10.66 -7.06
N GLY A 72 8.31 11.53 -7.98
CA GLY A 72 9.10 12.00 -9.11
C GLY A 72 10.41 12.66 -8.68
N GLY A 73 11.45 12.46 -9.48
CA GLY A 73 12.78 13.05 -9.24
C GLY A 73 13.64 12.36 -8.18
N ARG A 74 13.15 11.29 -7.54
CA ARG A 74 13.90 10.50 -6.55
C ARG A 74 13.88 9.01 -6.89
N GLN A 75 14.94 8.28 -6.54
CA GLN A 75 14.96 6.82 -6.66
C GLN A 75 14.35 6.18 -5.41
N TYR A 76 13.20 5.54 -5.57
CA TYR A 76 12.55 4.76 -4.50
C TYR A 76 12.76 3.26 -4.71
N TYR A 77 13.14 2.56 -3.65
CA TYR A 77 13.14 1.10 -3.63
C TYR A 77 11.76 0.58 -3.22
N ILE A 78 11.11 -0.18 -4.11
CA ILE A 78 9.88 -0.90 -3.79
C ILE A 78 10.28 -2.34 -3.42
N PRO A 79 10.10 -2.77 -2.16
CA PRO A 79 10.44 -4.12 -1.74
C PRO A 79 9.58 -5.16 -2.47
N ARG A 80 10.18 -6.32 -2.75
CA ARG A 80 9.51 -7.43 -3.44
C ARG A 80 8.31 -7.93 -2.64
N GLY A 81 7.28 -8.41 -3.34
CA GLY A 81 6.03 -8.91 -2.77
C GLY A 81 6.19 -9.91 -1.63
N ASP A 82 7.22 -10.75 -1.62
CA ASP A 82 7.46 -11.74 -0.55
C ASP A 82 7.59 -11.09 0.83
N ALA A 83 8.28 -9.94 0.92
CA ALA A 83 8.46 -9.24 2.20
C ALA A 83 7.16 -8.56 2.64
N LEU A 84 6.41 -7.97 1.70
CA LEU A 84 5.13 -7.32 1.97
C LEU A 84 4.07 -8.35 2.39
N LEU A 85 3.95 -9.45 1.66
CA LEU A 85 3.05 -10.56 1.96
C LEU A 85 3.42 -11.23 3.29
N ALA A 86 4.71 -11.38 3.58
CA ALA A 86 5.15 -11.87 4.89
C ALA A 86 4.72 -10.92 6.01
N ALA A 87 4.84 -9.60 5.83
CA ALA A 87 4.39 -8.62 6.83
C ALA A 87 2.87 -8.67 7.05
N LEU A 88 2.07 -8.77 5.98
CA LEU A 88 0.61 -8.91 6.06
C LEU A 88 0.20 -10.23 6.73
N ARG A 89 0.84 -11.34 6.38
CA ARG A 89 0.62 -12.63 7.03
C ARG A 89 0.97 -12.56 8.51
N ASP A 90 2.11 -11.97 8.86
CA ASP A 90 2.57 -11.85 10.23
C ASP A 90 1.59 -10.99 11.08
N ASP A 91 0.96 -9.97 10.49
CA ASP A 91 -0.11 -9.17 11.11
C ASP A 91 -1.39 -10.00 11.31
N LEU A 92 -1.83 -10.72 10.28
CA LEU A 92 -3.00 -11.60 10.35
C LEU A 92 -2.85 -12.67 11.45
N ILE A 93 -1.69 -13.33 11.52
CA ILE A 93 -1.37 -14.32 12.57
C ILE A 93 -1.52 -13.70 13.96
N TYR A 94 -1.07 -12.45 14.14
CA TYR A 94 -1.17 -11.78 15.43
C TYR A 94 -2.62 -11.42 15.78
N CYS A 95 -3.41 -10.95 14.81
CA CYS A 95 -4.84 -10.69 14.98
C CYS A 95 -5.65 -11.95 15.34
N GLN A 96 -5.28 -13.10 14.77
CA GLN A 96 -5.90 -14.40 15.07
C GLN A 96 -5.41 -15.03 16.38
N PHE A 97 -4.32 -14.53 16.97
CA PHE A 97 -3.72 -15.14 18.16
C PHE A 97 -4.51 -14.84 19.44
N ASN A 98 -5.01 -15.90 20.10
CA ASN A 98 -5.81 -15.80 21.32
C ASN A 98 -5.05 -16.17 22.61
N GLY A 99 -3.73 -16.35 22.53
CA GLY A 99 -2.90 -16.74 23.68
C GLY A 99 -2.64 -18.24 23.79
N ARG A 100 -3.49 -19.10 23.20
CA ARG A 100 -3.43 -20.56 23.37
C ARG A 100 -3.47 -21.35 22.06
N ASN A 101 -3.83 -20.72 20.94
CA ASN A 101 -4.00 -21.37 19.63
C ASN A 101 -2.73 -21.47 18.76
N ILE A 102 -1.55 -21.67 19.37
CA ILE A 102 -0.28 -21.73 18.61
C ILE A 102 -0.27 -22.85 17.58
N GLU A 103 -0.75 -24.04 17.94
CA GLU A 103 -0.71 -25.21 17.04
C GLU A 103 -1.68 -25.08 15.86
N GLU A 104 -2.81 -24.40 16.07
CA GLU A 104 -3.77 -24.07 15.01
C GLU A 104 -3.14 -23.13 13.98
N LEU A 105 -2.58 -22.00 14.46
CA LEU A 105 -1.89 -21.02 13.61
C LEU A 105 -0.71 -21.64 12.85
N ARG A 106 0.02 -22.55 13.50
CA ARG A 106 1.12 -23.28 12.88
C ARG A 106 0.66 -24.09 11.67
N ARG A 107 -0.47 -24.79 11.79
CA ARG A 107 -1.04 -25.63 10.72
C ARG A 107 -1.64 -24.79 9.59
N GLU A 108 -2.40 -23.76 9.93
CA GLU A 108 -3.05 -22.88 8.96
C GLU A 108 -2.02 -22.16 8.07
N HIS A 109 -1.00 -21.56 8.70
CA HIS A 109 0.01 -20.76 8.00
C HIS A 109 1.23 -21.55 7.55
N ARG A 110 1.27 -22.86 7.82
CA ARG A 110 2.39 -23.78 7.50
C ARG A 110 3.76 -23.28 7.97
N LEU A 111 3.80 -22.75 9.18
CA LEU A 111 5.03 -22.25 9.81
C LEU A 111 5.51 -23.23 10.89
N SER A 112 6.76 -23.07 11.33
CA SER A 112 7.24 -23.76 12.53
C SER A 112 6.77 -23.03 13.79
N GLN A 113 6.66 -23.75 14.90
CA GLN A 113 6.31 -23.16 16.20
C GLN A 113 7.27 -22.03 16.62
N PRO A 114 8.61 -22.12 16.45
CA PRO A 114 9.51 -21.00 16.69
C PRO A 114 9.24 -19.77 15.81
N GLN A 115 8.82 -19.95 14.55
CA GLN A 115 8.45 -18.83 13.68
C GLN A 115 7.20 -18.11 14.19
N ILE A 116 6.16 -18.84 14.58
CA ILE A 116 4.94 -18.26 15.16
C ILE A 116 5.27 -17.44 16.41
N TYR A 117 6.08 -17.96 17.32
CA TYR A 117 6.51 -17.21 18.51
C TYR A 117 7.30 -15.95 18.15
N LYS A 118 8.22 -16.02 17.17
CA LYS A 118 8.97 -14.85 16.69
C LYS A 118 8.04 -13.78 16.10
N ILE A 119 7.03 -14.19 15.32
CA ILE A 119 6.03 -13.30 14.74
C ILE A 119 5.25 -12.58 15.85
N ILE A 120 4.70 -13.33 16.80
CA ILE A 120 3.94 -12.77 17.93
C ILE A 120 4.80 -11.81 18.75
N ALA A 121 6.05 -12.18 19.05
CA ALA A 121 6.97 -11.32 19.80
C ALA A 121 7.29 -10.01 19.06
N ARG A 122 7.50 -10.08 17.73
CA ARG A 122 7.73 -8.90 16.89
C ARG A 122 6.50 -7.99 16.86
N GLN A 123 5.31 -8.58 16.66
CA GLN A 123 4.07 -7.81 16.57
C GLN A 123 3.69 -7.16 17.91
N ARG A 124 3.91 -7.84 19.05
CA ARG A 124 3.78 -7.21 20.37
C ARG A 124 4.62 -5.96 20.52
N LYS A 125 5.90 -6.00 20.10
CA LYS A 125 6.78 -4.81 20.15
C LYS A 125 6.26 -3.67 19.29
N LEU A 126 5.76 -3.96 18.09
CA LEU A 126 5.16 -2.97 17.19
C LEU A 126 3.91 -2.34 17.80
N HIS A 127 3.00 -3.15 18.35
CA HIS A 127 1.78 -2.66 19.00
C HIS A 127 2.07 -1.88 20.29
N SER A 128 3.01 -2.34 21.12
CA SER A 128 3.42 -1.62 22.34
C SER A 128 3.95 -0.23 21.99
N ARG A 129 4.85 -0.10 21.01
CA ARG A 129 5.36 1.19 20.55
C ARG A 129 4.27 2.14 20.02
N ARG A 130 3.20 1.59 19.45
CA ARG A 130 2.07 2.36 18.93
C ARG A 130 1.19 2.96 20.03
N HIS A 131 0.99 2.23 21.14
CA HIS A 131 0.16 2.66 22.27
C HIS A 131 0.96 3.40 23.34
N GLN A 132 2.25 3.11 23.45
CA GLN A 132 3.17 3.74 24.38
C GLN A 132 4.51 3.95 23.65
N PRO A 133 4.71 5.11 23.01
CA PRO A 133 6.00 5.45 22.43
C PRO A 133 7.07 5.39 23.53
N ASP A 134 8.26 4.87 23.21
CA ASP A 134 9.34 4.69 24.17
C ASP A 134 9.59 6.01 24.91
N LEU A 135 9.56 5.94 26.25
CA LEU A 135 9.69 7.08 27.17
C LEU A 135 11.16 7.47 27.37
N PHE A 136 12.02 7.33 26.37
CA PHE A 136 13.45 7.71 26.45
C PHE A 136 14.01 8.08 25.08
#